data_AF-A0A2D7MLH9-F1
#
_entry.id   AF-A0A2D7MLH9-F1
#
_cell.length_a   1.000
_cell.length_b   1.000
_cell.length_c   1.000
_cell.angle_alpha   90.00
_cell.angle_beta   90.00
_cell.angle_gamma   90.00
#
_symmetry.space_group_name_H-M   'P 1'
#
loop_
_entity.id
_entity.type
_entity.pdbx_description
1 polymer ?
#
loop_
_entity_poly.entity_id
_entity_poly.type
_entity_poly.pdbx_seq_one_letter_code
_entity_poly.pdbx_strand_id
1 'polypeptide(L)' 'MNKNKSYHPDTLAVRGGVNRSPFDETAEALYLTSGYVYGSAQEAADAFSGDIDRFVYSRYGNPT' A
#
# COMPACT_ATOMS: atom_id res chain seq x y z
N MET A 1 24.40 2.93 -17.21
CA MET A 1 23.23 3.74 -16.78
C MET A 1 23.48 4.26 -15.37
N ASN A 2 23.38 5.57 -15.18
CA ASN A 2 23.65 6.21 -13.89
C ASN A 2 22.52 5.82 -12.91
N LYS A 3 22.84 5.04 -11.88
CA LYS A 3 21.87 4.47 -10.92
C LYS A 3 21.24 5.50 -9.96
N ASN A 4 21.65 6.76 -10.02
CA ASN A 4 21.30 7.81 -9.05
C ASN A 4 20.59 9.03 -9.68
N LYS A 5 19.72 8.83 -10.67
CA LYS A 5 18.93 9.94 -11.22
C LYS A 5 17.48 9.82 -10.74
N SER A 6 17.13 10.62 -9.74
CA SER A 6 15.73 10.80 -9.35
C SER A 6 14.96 11.49 -10.48
N TYR A 7 13.67 11.18 -10.61
CA TYR A 7 12.79 11.90 -11.53
C TYR A 7 12.61 13.35 -11.09
N HIS A 8 12.14 14.21 -12.00
CA HIS A 8 11.76 15.58 -11.65
C HIS A 8 10.61 15.55 -10.62
N PRO A 9 10.57 16.47 -9.63
CA PRO A 9 9.50 16.50 -8.63
C PRO A 9 8.08 16.49 -9.22
N ASP A 10 7.84 17.23 -10.30
CA ASP A 10 6.52 17.23 -10.98
C ASP A 10 6.12 15.86 -11.51
N THR A 11 7.08 15.04 -11.93
CA THR A 11 6.79 13.66 -12.33
C THR A 11 6.39 12.82 -11.12
N LEU A 12 7.09 12.96 -9.99
CA LEU A 12 6.75 12.24 -8.76
C LEU A 12 5.40 12.69 -8.18
N ALA A 13 5.04 13.97 -8.31
CA ALA A 13 3.75 14.48 -7.87
C ALA A 13 2.56 13.88 -8.64
N VAL A 14 2.76 13.47 -9.90
CA VAL A 14 1.69 12.92 -10.76
C VAL A 14 1.57 11.40 -10.64
N ARG A 15 2.64 10.67 -10.36
CA ARG A 15 2.65 9.19 -10.44
C ARG A 15 3.50 8.47 -9.40
N GLY A 16 4.15 9.21 -8.49
CA GLY A 16 4.91 8.64 -7.40
C GLY A 16 3.99 8.01 -6.35
N GLY A 17 4.43 6.95 -5.70
CA GLY A 17 3.69 6.32 -4.59
C GLY A 17 2.48 5.47 -4.99
N VAL A 18 2.12 5.40 -6.28
CA VAL A 18 1.00 4.58 -6.76
C VAL A 18 1.27 3.09 -6.52
N ASN A 19 0.42 2.45 -5.73
CA ASN A 19 0.41 1.00 -5.50
C ASN A 19 -0.81 0.37 -6.19
N ARG A 20 -0.67 0.01 -7.47
CA ARG A 20 -1.77 -0.54 -8.27
C ARG A 20 -2.23 -1.90 -7.75
N SER A 21 -3.53 -2.12 -7.81
CA SER A 21 -4.12 -3.42 -7.59
C SER A 21 -3.77 -4.38 -8.76
N PRO A 22 -4.04 -5.69 -8.61
CA PRO A 22 -3.91 -6.65 -9.70
C PRO A 22 -4.87 -6.44 -10.90
N PHE A 23 -5.71 -5.41 -10.89
CA PHE A 23 -6.67 -5.11 -11.97
C PHE A 23 -6.14 -4.12 -13.02
N ASP A 24 -4.88 -3.70 -12.91
CA ASP A 24 -4.20 -2.83 -13.89
C ASP A 24 -4.94 -1.49 -14.16
N GLU A 25 -5.60 -0.94 -13.15
CA GLU A 25 -6.26 0.35 -13.26
C GLU A 25 -5.27 1.50 -13.52
N THR A 26 -5.71 2.49 -14.31
CA THR A 26 -4.87 3.64 -14.65
C THR A 26 -4.78 4.65 -13.50
N ALA A 27 -5.92 4.93 -12.86
CA ALA A 27 -6.08 5.88 -11.74
C ALA A 27 -6.00 5.17 -10.38
N GLU A 28 -5.78 5.91 -9.30
CA GLU A 28 -5.73 5.34 -7.95
C GLU A 28 -7.08 4.75 -7.52
N ALA A 29 -7.05 3.55 -6.93
CA ALA A 29 -8.22 2.93 -6.32
C ALA A 29 -8.53 3.56 -4.95
N LEU A 30 -9.82 3.56 -4.58
CA LEU A 30 -10.27 4.02 -3.25
C LEU A 30 -10.65 2.82 -2.37
N TYR A 31 -9.95 2.64 -1.25
CA TYR A 31 -10.21 1.56 -0.29
C TYR A 31 -11.03 2.04 0.90
N LEU A 32 -12.34 2.26 0.67
CA LEU A 32 -13.30 2.78 1.66
C LEU A 32 -13.72 1.71 2.70
N THR A 33 -12.77 1.28 3.52
CA THR A 33 -12.97 0.30 4.60
C THR A 33 -12.24 0.72 5.87
N SER A 34 -12.72 0.27 7.03
CA SER A 34 -12.03 0.46 8.31
C SER A 34 -11.10 -0.71 8.67
N GLY A 35 -11.40 -1.94 8.21
CA GLY A 35 -10.65 -3.15 8.55
C GLY A 35 -10.45 -4.09 7.37
N TYR A 36 -9.65 -5.13 7.60
CA TYR A 36 -9.20 -6.09 6.59
C TYR A 36 -9.38 -7.53 7.10
N VAL A 37 -9.54 -8.47 6.16
CA VAL A 37 -9.64 -9.91 6.46
C VAL A 37 -8.26 -10.56 6.42
N TYR A 38 -8.10 -11.65 7.17
CA TYR A 38 -6.88 -12.46 7.24
C TYR A 38 -7.23 -13.90 6.80
N GLY A 39 -6.29 -14.57 6.15
CA GLY A 39 -6.42 -15.96 5.73
C GLY A 39 -6.32 -16.96 6.88
N SER A 40 -5.72 -16.57 8.01
CA SER A 40 -5.67 -17.39 9.23
C SER A 40 -5.59 -16.53 10.50
N ALA A 41 -5.85 -17.17 11.65
CA ALA A 41 -5.67 -16.52 12.95
C ALA A 41 -4.19 -16.19 13.26
N GLN A 42 -3.27 -17.05 12.81
CA GLN A 42 -1.83 -16.82 12.97
C GLN A 42 -1.38 -15.59 12.19
N GLU A 43 -1.84 -15.44 10.94
CA GLU A 43 -1.53 -14.28 10.11
C GLU A 43 -2.01 -12.97 10.75
N ALA A 44 -3.18 -12.98 11.38
CA ALA A 44 -3.64 -11.83 12.15
C ALA A 44 -2.66 -11.53 13.31
N ALA A 45 -2.30 -12.54 14.10
CA ALA A 45 -1.36 -12.38 15.21
C ALA A 45 -0.01 -11.79 14.76
N ASP A 46 0.55 -12.32 13.66
CA ASP A 46 1.83 -11.86 13.09
C ASP A 46 1.73 -10.40 12.58
N ALA A 47 0.58 -10.00 12.02
CA ALA A 47 0.36 -8.62 11.59
C ALA A 47 0.24 -7.66 12.80
N PHE A 48 -0.38 -8.10 13.89
CA PHE A 48 -0.49 -7.31 15.12
C PHE A 48 0.82 -7.21 15.91
N SER A 49 1.69 -8.23 15.85
CA SER A 49 3.04 -8.18 16.44
C SER A 49 4.02 -7.36 15.60
N GLY A 50 3.71 -7.13 14.33
CA GLY A 50 4.60 -6.46 13.37
C GLY A 50 5.63 -7.39 12.72
N ASP A 51 5.46 -8.71 12.88
CA ASP A 51 6.31 -9.71 12.23
C ASP A 51 6.08 -9.74 10.71
N ILE A 52 4.89 -9.34 10.25
CA ILE A 52 4.58 -9.13 8.83
C ILE A 52 4.04 -7.72 8.59
N ASP A 53 4.45 -7.12 7.46
CA ASP A 53 3.91 -5.83 7.00
C ASP A 53 2.58 -6.04 6.27
N ARG A 54 1.50 -5.60 6.90
CA ARG A 54 0.14 -5.68 6.35
C ARG A 54 -0.74 -4.60 6.98
N PHE A 55 -1.72 -4.13 6.21
CA PHE A 55 -2.76 -3.25 6.75
C PHE A 55 -3.60 -3.98 7.81
N VAL A 56 -3.61 -3.43 9.03
CA VAL A 56 -4.38 -3.96 10.16
C VAL A 56 -5.70 -3.22 10.32
N TYR A 57 -5.64 -1.88 10.36
CA TYR A 57 -6.79 -1.02 10.58
C TYR A 57 -6.55 0.38 10.02
N SER A 58 -7.54 0.93 9.31
CA SER A 58 -7.41 2.20 8.56
C SER A 58 -7.17 3.43 9.42
N ARG A 59 -7.36 3.33 10.75
CA ARG A 59 -6.96 4.41 11.68
C ARG A 59 -5.45 4.71 11.60
N TYR A 60 -4.63 3.71 11.30
CA TYR A 60 -3.17 3.83 11.28
C TYR A 60 -2.57 3.58 9.89
N GLY A 61 -3.27 2.88 9.00
CA GLY A 61 -2.82 2.67 7.63
C GLY A 61 -3.92 2.17 6.70
N ASN A 62 -4.03 2.78 5.53
CA ASN A 62 -4.93 2.40 4.44
C ASN A 62 -4.14 2.37 3.11
N PRO A 63 -4.49 1.51 2.13
CA PRO A 63 -3.80 1.47 0.85
C PRO A 63 -3.92 2.73 -0.03
N THR A 64 -4.91 3.58 0.23
CA THR A 64 -5.07 4.91 -0.43
C THR A 64 -4.40 5.97 0.42
#